data_AF-A0A3R7SS13-F1
#
_entry.id   AF-A0A3R7SS13-F1
#
_cell.length_a   1.000
_cell.length_b   1.000
_cell.length_c   1.000
_cell.angle_alpha   90.00
_cell.angle_beta   90.00
_cell.angle_gamma   90.00
#
_symmetry.space_group_name_H-M   'P 1'
#
loop_
_entity.id
_entity.type
_entity.pdbx_description
1 polymer ?
#
loop_
_entity_poly.entity_id
_entity_poly.type
_entity_poly.pdbx_seq_one_letter_code
_entity_poly.pdbx_strand_id
1 'polypeptide(L)'
;MFDDKTWNVPLSVPKSCAVIGGGPAGLMAAETLAEAGCLVTVYDRMPSFGRKLLMAGVGGLNLTHSEGLEAFLSRYRGMPLGSMVEAFPPEALRAWCEDLGQETFVGSSGRVFPKSLKASPLLRAWLRRLAELGVQPRLRHRWTGWRGDALVFDAPDGSFETVHDAAILAMGGASWAKLGSDGAWSGIVEQAGVATAPFKPANCSFEVDWR
;
A
#
# COMPACT_ATOMS: atom_id res chain seq x y z
N MET A 1 -15.07 -9.11 16.39
CA MET A 1 -15.56 -10.17 15.49
C MET A 1 -15.79 -9.48 14.16
N PHE A 2 -14.87 -9.63 13.22
CA PHE A 2 -15.03 -9.04 11.88
C PHE A 2 -16.04 -9.93 11.17
N ASP A 3 -17.23 -9.37 10.93
CA ASP A 3 -18.30 -10.05 10.23
C ASP A 3 -17.85 -10.26 8.79
N ASP A 4 -17.85 -11.53 8.36
CA ASP A 4 -17.40 -11.98 7.04
C ASP A 4 -18.48 -11.66 6.00
N LYS A 5 -18.84 -10.37 5.93
CA LYS A 5 -19.79 -9.87 4.95
C LYS A 5 -19.18 -10.12 3.58
N THR A 6 -19.67 -11.16 2.93
CA THR A 6 -19.58 -11.32 1.48
C THR A 6 -20.00 -10.01 0.86
N TRP A 7 -19.04 -9.24 0.34
CA TRP A 7 -19.26 -8.00 -0.40
C TRP A 7 -19.90 -8.35 -1.75
N ASN A 8 -21.14 -8.80 -1.70
CA ASN A 8 -21.90 -9.21 -2.88
C ASN A 8 -22.54 -7.95 -3.50
N VAL A 9 -21.68 -7.05 -3.96
CA VAL A 9 -22.07 -5.96 -4.84
C VAL A 9 -22.04 -6.52 -6.25
N PRO A 10 -23.10 -6.40 -7.06
CA PRO A 10 -23.04 -6.76 -8.47
C PRO A 10 -21.97 -5.89 -9.14
N LEU A 11 -20.80 -6.47 -9.42
CA LEU A 11 -19.68 -5.72 -9.99
C LEU A 11 -19.90 -5.58 -11.49
N SER A 12 -20.51 -4.48 -11.93
CA SER A 12 -20.00 -3.87 -13.15
C SER A 12 -18.58 -3.39 -12.81
N VAL A 13 -17.57 -3.82 -13.57
CA VAL A 13 -16.18 -3.37 -13.38
C VAL A 13 -16.20 -1.83 -13.29
N PRO A 14 -15.75 -1.22 -12.17
CA PRO A 14 -15.69 0.23 -12.04
C PRO A 14 -14.93 0.79 -13.25
N LYS A 15 -15.49 1.79 -13.93
CA LYS A 15 -14.84 2.36 -15.11
C LYS A 15 -13.66 3.21 -14.68
N SER A 16 -13.75 3.90 -13.54
CA SER A 16 -12.66 4.69 -12.95
C SER A 16 -12.44 4.43 -11.46
N CYS A 17 -11.17 4.28 -11.07
CA CYS A 17 -10.75 4.06 -9.69
C CYS A 17 -9.68 5.07 -9.25
N ALA A 18 -9.88 5.65 -8.08
CA ALA A 18 -8.83 6.40 -7.38
C ALA A 18 -8.11 5.51 -6.37
N VAL A 19 -6.78 5.55 -6.36
CA VAL A 19 -5.97 4.99 -5.27
C VAL A 19 -5.23 6.13 -4.58
N ILE A 20 -5.48 6.31 -3.28
CA ILE A 20 -4.91 7.40 -2.49
C ILE A 20 -3.77 6.84 -1.65
N GLY A 21 -2.54 7.09 -2.09
CA GLY A 21 -1.29 6.65 -1.48
C GLY A 21 -0.48 5.74 -2.41
N GLY A 22 0.68 6.21 -2.86
CA GLY A 22 1.61 5.48 -3.74
C GLY A 22 2.63 4.64 -2.97
N GLY A 23 2.22 4.02 -1.86
CA GLY A 23 3.00 3.00 -1.15
C GLY A 23 2.79 1.60 -1.75
N PRO A 24 3.44 0.55 -1.22
CA PRO A 24 3.32 -0.80 -1.76
C PRO A 24 1.87 -1.31 -1.88
N ALA A 25 1.04 -1.06 -0.86
CA ALA A 25 -0.37 -1.48 -0.90
C ALA A 25 -1.16 -0.77 -2.01
N GLY A 26 -0.96 0.54 -2.18
CA GLY A 26 -1.66 1.31 -3.22
C GLY A 26 -1.17 0.97 -4.62
N LEU A 27 0.13 0.80 -4.81
CA LEU A 27 0.68 0.38 -6.10
C LEU A 27 0.22 -1.03 -6.49
N MET A 28 0.11 -1.96 -5.53
CA MET A 28 -0.43 -3.30 -5.79
C MET A 28 -1.91 -3.24 -6.15
N ALA A 29 -2.70 -2.48 -5.39
CA ALA A 29 -4.11 -2.27 -5.70
C ALA A 29 -4.30 -1.64 -7.10
N ALA A 30 -3.43 -0.69 -7.48
CA ALA A 30 -3.48 -0.07 -8.79
C ALA A 30 -3.15 -1.05 -9.93
N GLU A 31 -2.16 -1.92 -9.74
CA GLU A 31 -1.82 -3.00 -10.69
C GLU A 31 -3.01 -3.93 -10.88
N THR A 32 -3.54 -4.48 -9.77
CA THR A 32 -4.67 -5.41 -9.81
C THR A 32 -5.91 -4.80 -10.47
N LEU A 33 -6.24 -3.54 -10.17
CA LEU A 33 -7.38 -2.86 -10.79
C LEU A 33 -7.17 -2.60 -12.29
N ALA A 34 -5.95 -2.22 -12.69
CA ALA A 34 -5.65 -1.95 -14.09
C ALA A 34 -5.64 -3.24 -14.93
N GLU A 35 -5.12 -4.35 -14.39
CA GLU A 35 -5.22 -5.69 -15.01
C GLU A 35 -6.67 -6.16 -15.16
N ALA A 36 -7.54 -5.75 -14.24
CA ALA A 36 -8.99 -5.98 -14.35
C ALA A 36 -9.70 -5.03 -15.35
N GLY A 37 -8.98 -4.13 -16.00
CA GLY A 37 -9.49 -3.21 -17.01
C GLY A 37 -10.06 -1.89 -16.49
N CYS A 38 -9.83 -1.54 -15.21
CA CYS A 38 -10.26 -0.26 -14.65
C CYS A 38 -9.35 0.89 -15.11
N LEU A 39 -9.88 2.10 -15.30
CA LEU A 39 -9.05 3.31 -15.44
C LEU A 39 -8.58 3.77 -14.07
N VAL A 40 -7.30 3.61 -13.76
CA VAL A 40 -6.76 3.87 -12.42
C VAL A 40 -5.96 5.18 -12.36
N THR A 41 -6.27 6.02 -11.38
CA THR A 41 -5.42 7.16 -10.99
C THR A 41 -4.86 6.95 -9.60
N VAL A 42 -3.53 7.02 -9.45
CA VAL A 42 -2.85 6.95 -8.14
C VAL A 42 -2.46 8.35 -7.69
N TYR A 43 -3.04 8.81 -6.60
CA TYR A 43 -2.73 10.08 -5.96
C TYR A 43 -1.74 9.87 -4.82
N ASP A 44 -0.73 10.73 -4.71
CA ASP A 44 0.15 10.76 -3.54
C ASP A 44 0.53 12.20 -3.21
N ARG A 45 0.53 12.54 -1.91
CA ARG A 45 0.93 13.86 -1.43
C ARG A 45 2.43 14.14 -1.64
N MET A 46 3.23 13.10 -1.81
CA MET A 46 4.67 13.19 -1.97
C MET A 46 5.06 13.38 -3.44
N PRO A 47 6.26 13.92 -3.73
CA PRO A 47 6.72 14.15 -5.09
C PRO A 47 7.19 12.88 -5.82
N SER A 48 7.08 11.72 -5.19
CA SER A 48 7.47 10.43 -5.76
C SER A 48 6.79 9.30 -4.99
N PHE A 49 6.42 8.22 -5.67
CA PHE A 49 5.90 7.01 -5.03
C PHE A 49 6.99 6.21 -4.30
N GLY A 50 6.56 5.26 -3.46
CA GLY A 50 7.41 4.24 -2.87
C GLY A 50 8.48 4.74 -1.89
N ARG A 51 8.39 5.98 -1.37
CA ARG A 51 9.46 6.57 -0.55
C ARG A 51 9.80 5.75 0.69
N LYS A 52 8.80 5.20 1.38
CA LYS A 52 9.00 4.33 2.54
C LYS A 52 9.53 2.95 2.15
N LEU A 53 9.11 2.42 1.01
CA LEU A 53 9.66 1.19 0.44
C LEU A 53 11.16 1.34 0.13
N LEU A 54 11.55 2.47 -0.46
CA LEU A 54 12.96 2.80 -0.72
C LEU A 54 13.77 2.91 0.58
N MET A 55 13.22 3.55 1.62
CA MET A 55 13.88 3.64 2.92
C MET A 55 14.04 2.26 3.58
N ALA A 56 13.01 1.41 3.55
CA ALA A 56 13.09 0.03 4.03
C ALA A 56 14.13 -0.80 3.26
N GLY A 57 14.41 -0.42 2.01
CA GLY A 57 15.36 -1.08 1.14
C GLY A 57 16.84 -0.74 1.38
N VAL A 58 17.18 0.23 2.23
CA VAL A 58 18.59 0.62 2.47
C VAL A 58 19.43 -0.56 2.99
N GLY A 59 18.82 -1.47 3.76
CA GLY A 59 19.46 -2.68 4.27
C GLY A 59 19.15 -3.98 3.52
N GLY A 60 18.68 -3.91 2.28
CA GLY A 60 18.41 -5.11 1.46
C GLY A 60 16.97 -5.29 0.98
N LEU A 61 16.00 -4.59 1.56
CA LEU A 61 14.54 -4.79 1.38
C LEU A 61 14.08 -6.22 1.74
N ASN A 62 13.66 -6.42 2.97
CA ASN A 62 12.97 -7.66 3.36
C ASN A 62 11.56 -7.68 2.73
N LEU A 63 11.35 -8.54 1.72
CA LEU A 63 10.08 -8.66 0.99
C LEU A 63 9.07 -9.53 1.73
N THR A 64 9.50 -10.70 2.17
CA THR A 64 8.66 -11.72 2.83
C THR A 64 9.53 -12.73 3.58
N HIS A 65 8.95 -13.87 3.97
CA HIS A 65 9.62 -14.95 4.67
C HIS A 65 9.42 -16.29 3.93
N SER A 66 10.34 -17.23 4.11
CA SER A 66 10.36 -18.56 3.47
C SER A 66 9.77 -19.68 4.34
N GLU A 67 9.05 -19.33 5.40
CA GLU A 67 8.41 -20.33 6.25
C GLU A 67 7.12 -20.83 5.56
N GLY A 68 6.65 -22.03 5.95
CA GLY A 68 5.39 -22.55 5.43
C GLY A 68 4.20 -21.64 5.77
N LEU A 69 3.17 -21.67 4.93
CA LEU A 69 2.01 -20.77 5.01
C LEU A 69 1.33 -20.76 6.40
N GLU A 70 1.18 -21.92 7.04
CA GLU A 70 0.61 -22.01 8.39
C GLU A 70 1.45 -21.23 9.43
N ALA A 71 2.77 -21.41 9.41
CA ALA A 71 3.68 -20.69 10.29
C ALA A 71 3.68 -19.18 9.98
N PHE A 72 3.62 -18.80 8.71
CA PHE A 72 3.53 -17.40 8.28
C PHE A 72 2.24 -16.73 8.79
N LEU A 73 1.09 -17.38 8.60
CA LEU A 73 -0.22 -16.91 9.09
C LEU A 73 -0.24 -16.77 10.61
N SER A 74 0.49 -17.63 11.33
CA SER A 74 0.60 -17.54 12.79
C SER A 74 1.24 -16.23 13.29
N ARG A 75 1.96 -15.48 12.44
CA ARG A 75 2.52 -14.16 12.77
C ARG A 75 1.47 -13.04 12.78
N TYR A 76 0.31 -13.28 12.17
CA TYR A 76 -0.80 -12.32 12.06
C TYR A 76 -1.98 -12.67 12.99
N ARG A 77 -1.74 -13.43 14.06
CA ARG A 77 -2.76 -13.82 15.03
C ARG A 77 -3.56 -12.61 15.52
N GLY A 78 -4.88 -12.72 15.47
CA GLY A 78 -5.81 -11.66 15.87
C GLY A 78 -6.11 -10.63 14.77
N MET A 79 -5.54 -10.76 13.57
CA MET A 79 -5.84 -9.92 12.42
C MET A 79 -6.66 -10.69 11.38
N PRO A 80 -7.68 -10.08 10.74
CA PRO A 80 -8.50 -10.73 9.71
C PRO A 80 -7.78 -10.73 8.35
N LEU A 81 -6.54 -11.26 8.30
CA LEU A 81 -5.69 -11.25 7.10
C LEU A 81 -5.55 -12.62 6.43
N GLY A 82 -6.13 -13.68 7.01
CA GLY A 82 -5.95 -15.06 6.55
C GLY A 82 -6.25 -15.26 5.07
N SER A 83 -7.48 -14.94 4.67
CA SER A 83 -7.92 -15.06 3.26
C SER A 83 -7.12 -14.20 2.30
N MET A 84 -6.66 -13.02 2.74
CA MET A 84 -5.83 -12.12 1.90
C MET A 84 -4.44 -12.71 1.66
N VAL A 85 -3.82 -13.28 2.71
CA VAL A 85 -2.51 -13.94 2.61
C VAL A 85 -2.61 -15.24 1.83
N GLU A 86 -3.71 -16.00 1.97
CA GLU A 86 -3.95 -17.21 1.17
C GLU A 86 -4.14 -16.90 -0.32
N ALA A 87 -4.80 -15.78 -0.64
CA ALA A 87 -4.97 -15.33 -2.03
C ALA A 87 -3.67 -14.79 -2.66
N PHE A 88 -2.75 -14.25 -1.85
CA PHE A 88 -1.46 -13.74 -2.31
C PHE A 88 -0.32 -14.14 -1.34
N PRO A 89 0.09 -15.43 -1.35
CA PRO A 89 1.04 -15.97 -0.39
C PRO A 89 2.48 -15.49 -0.64
N PRO A 90 3.42 -15.72 0.30
CA PRO A 90 4.83 -15.38 0.14
C PRO A 90 5.45 -15.83 -1.20
N GLU A 91 5.09 -17.02 -1.67
CA GLU A 91 5.54 -17.58 -2.95
C GLU A 91 5.01 -16.78 -4.14
N ALA A 92 3.76 -16.32 -4.09
CA ALA A 92 3.18 -15.46 -5.13
C ALA A 92 3.88 -14.10 -5.18
N LEU A 93 4.24 -13.51 -4.03
CA LEU A 93 5.03 -12.28 -4.00
C LEU A 93 6.43 -12.48 -4.63
N ARG A 94 7.06 -13.64 -4.42
CA ARG A 94 8.35 -13.96 -5.04
C ARG A 94 8.23 -14.12 -6.56
N ALA A 95 7.21 -14.83 -7.03
CA ALA A 95 6.91 -14.95 -8.46
C ALA A 95 6.65 -13.58 -9.09
N TRP A 96 5.85 -12.73 -8.44
CA TRP A 96 5.60 -11.35 -8.88
C TRP A 96 6.90 -10.53 -8.99
N CYS A 97 7.85 -10.70 -8.06
CA CYS A 97 9.18 -10.06 -8.17
C CYS A 97 9.95 -10.58 -9.39
N GLU A 98 9.93 -11.89 -9.62
CA GLU A 98 10.60 -12.54 -10.77
C GLU A 98 10.01 -12.05 -12.10
N ASP A 99 8.69 -11.88 -12.19
CA ASP A 99 8.02 -11.32 -13.38
C ASP A 99 8.40 -9.85 -13.63
N LEU A 100 8.85 -9.13 -12.60
CA LEU A 100 9.45 -7.78 -12.72
C LEU A 100 10.96 -7.82 -13.05
N GLY A 101 11.48 -9.02 -13.34
CA GLY A 101 12.91 -9.26 -13.56
C GLY A 101 13.75 -9.09 -12.30
N GLN A 102 13.16 -9.23 -11.11
CA GLN A 102 13.84 -9.07 -9.82
C GLN A 102 13.95 -10.41 -9.10
N GLU A 103 15.03 -11.13 -9.38
CA GLU A 103 15.34 -12.38 -8.69
C GLU A 103 15.44 -12.18 -7.16
N THR A 104 14.93 -13.16 -6.41
CA THR A 104 14.97 -13.17 -4.95
C THR A 104 15.87 -14.29 -4.42
N PHE A 105 16.34 -14.13 -3.19
CA PHE A 105 17.03 -15.20 -2.46
C PHE A 105 16.60 -15.23 -0.99
N VAL A 106 16.76 -16.41 -0.37
CA VAL A 106 16.46 -16.63 1.05
C VAL A 106 17.74 -16.42 1.86
N GLY A 107 17.71 -15.49 2.80
CA GLY A 107 18.81 -15.29 3.75
C GLY A 107 18.80 -16.34 4.87
N SER A 108 19.88 -16.43 5.64
CA SER A 108 20.03 -17.39 6.75
C SER A 108 18.92 -17.31 7.81
N SER A 109 18.28 -16.14 7.96
CA SER A 109 17.15 -15.91 8.87
C SER A 109 15.77 -16.29 8.29
N GLY A 110 15.70 -16.89 7.10
CA GLY A 110 14.45 -17.19 6.40
C GLY A 110 13.79 -15.98 5.72
N ARG A 111 14.25 -14.76 5.99
CA ARG A 111 13.85 -13.53 5.27
C ARG A 111 14.25 -13.59 3.78
N VAL A 112 13.40 -13.05 2.93
CA VAL A 112 13.56 -13.04 1.47
C VAL A 112 13.91 -11.63 0.99
N PHE A 113 14.95 -11.54 0.16
CA PHE A 113 15.48 -10.27 -0.34
C PHE A 113 15.65 -10.32 -1.87
N PRO A 114 15.54 -9.18 -2.59
CA PRO A 114 16.05 -9.06 -3.94
C PRO A 114 17.56 -9.36 -3.98
N LYS A 115 18.05 -10.06 -5.01
CA LYS A 115 19.50 -10.28 -5.22
C LYS A 115 20.29 -8.98 -5.34
N SER A 116 19.66 -7.91 -5.82
CA SER A 116 20.28 -6.58 -5.91
C SER A 116 20.51 -5.90 -4.56
N LEU A 117 19.91 -6.43 -3.48
CA LEU A 117 19.90 -5.86 -2.12
C LEU A 117 19.39 -4.41 -2.07
N LYS A 118 18.60 -4.00 -3.06
CA LYS A 118 18.08 -2.63 -3.19
C LYS A 118 16.61 -2.67 -3.59
N ALA A 119 15.82 -1.76 -3.02
CA ALA A 119 14.43 -1.57 -3.42
C ALA A 119 14.27 -0.82 -4.77
N SER A 120 15.27 -0.02 -5.16
CA SER A 120 15.13 0.90 -6.30
C SER A 120 14.97 0.21 -7.66
N PRO A 121 15.65 -0.93 -7.98
CA PRO A 121 15.41 -1.63 -9.24
C PRO A 121 13.99 -2.20 -9.32
N LEU A 122 13.50 -2.80 -8.22
CA LEU A 122 12.15 -3.33 -8.11
C LEU A 122 11.09 -2.24 -8.29
N LEU A 123 11.18 -1.14 -7.52
CA LEU A 123 10.22 -0.04 -7.67
C LEU A 123 10.25 0.54 -9.08
N ARG A 124 11.43 0.68 -9.70
CA ARG A 124 11.52 1.19 -11.07
C ARG A 124 10.84 0.25 -12.08
N ALA A 125 11.06 -1.05 -11.97
CA ALA A 125 10.40 -2.04 -12.83
C ALA A 125 8.88 -1.99 -12.63
N TRP A 126 8.43 -1.92 -11.38
CA TRP A 126 7.02 -1.85 -11.05
C TRP A 126 6.33 -0.61 -11.61
N LEU A 127 6.94 0.57 -11.45
CA LEU A 127 6.39 1.82 -11.99
C LEU A 127 6.33 1.83 -13.52
N ARG A 128 7.25 1.14 -14.20
CA ARG A 128 7.15 0.95 -15.67
C ARG A 128 5.96 0.08 -16.05
N ARG A 129 5.79 -1.08 -15.38
CA ARG A 129 4.64 -1.97 -15.61
C ARG A 129 3.32 -1.21 -15.39
N LEU A 130 3.20 -0.44 -14.31
CA LEU A 130 2.01 0.38 -14.06
C LEU A 130 1.75 1.41 -15.17
N ALA A 131 2.80 2.05 -15.70
CA ALA A 131 2.66 2.97 -16.82
C ALA A 131 2.23 2.25 -18.12
N GLU A 132 2.75 1.05 -18.37
CA GLU A 132 2.35 0.20 -19.50
C GLU A 132 0.88 -0.25 -19.39
N LEU A 133 0.40 -0.47 -18.16
CA LEU A 133 -1.02 -0.72 -17.85
C LEU A 133 -1.91 0.54 -17.90
N GLY A 134 -1.35 1.72 -18.20
CA GLY A 134 -2.09 2.97 -18.32
C GLY A 134 -2.46 3.64 -16.99
N VAL A 135 -1.86 3.23 -15.87
CA VAL A 135 -2.11 3.84 -14.56
C VAL A 135 -1.60 5.28 -14.54
N GLN A 136 -2.45 6.22 -14.14
CA GLN A 136 -2.13 7.65 -14.13
C GLN A 136 -1.58 8.10 -12.78
N PRO A 137 -0.34 8.63 -12.70
CA PRO A 137 0.20 9.18 -11.47
C PRO A 137 -0.23 10.64 -11.25
N ARG A 138 -0.65 10.98 -10.02
CA ARG A 138 -0.94 12.34 -9.53
C ARG A 138 -0.15 12.62 -8.26
N LEU A 139 1.07 13.12 -8.43
CA LEU A 139 2.01 13.40 -7.35
C LEU A 139 1.80 14.80 -6.77
N ARG A 140 2.15 15.01 -5.49
CA ARG A 140 1.87 16.26 -4.76
C ARG A 140 0.38 16.58 -4.61
N HIS A 141 -0.45 15.55 -4.62
CA HIS A 141 -1.90 15.66 -4.45
C HIS A 141 -2.30 15.07 -3.10
N ARG A 142 -2.63 15.93 -2.15
CA ARG A 142 -3.03 15.51 -0.81
C ARG A 142 -4.55 15.43 -0.75
N TRP A 143 -5.08 14.23 -0.58
CA TRP A 143 -6.50 14.05 -0.30
C TRP A 143 -6.87 14.68 1.06
N THR A 144 -8.00 15.40 1.08
CA THR A 144 -8.47 16.15 2.26
C THR A 144 -9.89 15.80 2.70
N GLY A 145 -10.52 14.82 2.06
CA GLY A 145 -11.86 14.36 2.40
C GLY A 145 -12.77 14.31 1.19
N TRP A 146 -14.07 14.41 1.46
CA TRP A 146 -15.10 14.38 0.44
C TRP A 146 -15.94 15.66 0.45
N ARG A 147 -16.53 15.97 -0.70
CA ARG A 147 -17.62 16.92 -0.84
C ARG A 147 -18.72 16.26 -1.66
N GLY A 148 -19.79 15.84 -1.00
CA GLY A 148 -20.73 14.89 -1.60
C GLY A 148 -19.98 13.62 -1.99
N ASP A 149 -20.14 13.19 -3.25
CA ASP A 149 -19.47 12.00 -3.80
C ASP A 149 -18.06 12.28 -4.35
N ALA A 150 -17.63 13.54 -4.40
CA ALA A 150 -16.33 13.91 -4.94
C ALA A 150 -15.22 13.79 -3.90
N LEU A 151 -14.06 13.29 -4.33
CA LEU A 151 -12.81 13.36 -3.58
C LEU A 151 -12.23 14.77 -3.71
N VAL A 152 -11.82 15.36 -2.58
CA VAL A 152 -11.19 16.67 -2.53
C VAL A 152 -9.68 16.51 -2.37
N PHE A 153 -8.91 17.23 -3.18
CA PHE A 153 -7.45 17.22 -3.14
C PHE A 153 -6.90 18.64 -3.04
N ASP A 154 -5.89 18.83 -2.19
CA ASP A 154 -4.96 19.96 -2.28
C ASP A 154 -3.84 19.60 -3.24
N ALA A 155 -3.60 20.45 -4.24
CA ALA A 155 -2.58 20.26 -5.26
C ALA A 155 -1.78 21.57 -5.48
N PRO A 156 -0.63 21.52 -6.19
CA PRO A 156 0.23 22.69 -6.38
C PRO A 156 -0.44 23.87 -7.10
N ASP A 157 -1.46 23.60 -7.90
CA ASP A 157 -2.26 24.56 -8.68
C ASP A 157 -3.55 25.00 -7.97
N GLY A 158 -3.77 24.52 -6.74
CA GLY A 158 -4.95 24.80 -5.93
C GLY A 158 -5.71 23.54 -5.56
N SER A 159 -6.74 23.69 -4.74
CA SER A 159 -7.60 22.55 -4.40
C SER A 159 -8.58 22.27 -5.54
N PHE A 160 -8.84 20.99 -5.81
CA PHE A 160 -9.83 20.57 -6.79
C PHE A 160 -10.60 19.34 -6.33
N GLU A 161 -11.70 19.05 -7.05
CA GLU A 161 -12.59 17.93 -6.79
C GLU A 161 -12.62 16.98 -7.99
N THR A 162 -12.74 15.68 -7.72
CA THR A 162 -12.83 14.66 -8.75
C THR A 162 -13.70 13.49 -8.29
N VAL A 163 -14.49 12.94 -9.21
CA VAL A 163 -15.38 11.80 -8.96
C VAL A 163 -14.79 10.57 -9.63
N HIS A 164 -14.81 9.45 -8.92
CA HIS A 164 -14.44 8.13 -9.39
C HIS A 164 -15.53 7.13 -8.98
N ASP A 165 -15.68 6.04 -9.71
CA ASP A 165 -16.66 4.99 -9.36
C ASP A 165 -16.26 4.28 -8.05
N ALA A 166 -14.97 4.20 -7.76
CA ALA A 166 -14.43 3.64 -6.52
C ALA A 166 -13.16 4.37 -6.05
N ALA A 167 -12.89 4.31 -4.75
CA ALA A 167 -11.67 4.83 -4.14
C ALA A 167 -11.05 3.85 -3.14
N ILE A 168 -9.74 3.64 -3.22
CA ILE A 168 -8.95 2.86 -2.25
C ILE A 168 -8.07 3.81 -1.43
N LEU A 169 -8.21 3.77 -0.11
CA LEU A 169 -7.40 4.54 0.82
C LEU A 169 -6.16 3.72 1.26
N ALA A 170 -4.99 4.04 0.70
CA ALA A 170 -3.72 3.32 0.90
C ALA A 170 -2.60 4.24 1.47
N MET A 171 -2.96 5.19 2.34
CA MET A 171 -2.07 6.25 2.84
C MET A 171 -1.07 5.82 3.93
N GLY A 172 -1.09 4.55 4.33
CA GLY A 172 -0.21 3.99 5.36
C GLY A 172 -0.54 4.43 6.79
N GLY A 173 0.36 4.17 7.74
CA GLY A 173 0.17 4.53 9.16
C GLY A 173 0.70 5.92 9.53
N ALA A 174 1.08 6.10 10.79
CA ALA A 174 1.62 7.36 11.34
C ALA A 174 3.15 7.37 11.58
N SER A 175 3.86 6.30 11.23
CA SER A 175 5.32 6.24 11.41
C SER A 175 6.09 6.81 10.22
N TRP A 176 7.27 7.37 10.47
CA TRP A 176 8.12 7.97 9.42
C TRP A 176 7.41 9.06 8.59
N ALA A 177 6.72 10.00 9.25
CA ALA A 177 5.88 11.03 8.63
C ALA A 177 6.57 11.84 7.51
N LYS A 178 7.89 12.05 7.60
CA LYS A 178 8.71 12.70 6.55
C LYS A 178 8.69 11.98 5.20
N LEU A 179 8.31 10.70 5.18
CA LEU A 179 8.20 9.88 3.97
C LEU A 179 6.78 9.84 3.39
N GLY A 180 5.80 10.45 4.04
CA GLY A 180 4.43 10.62 3.54
C GLY A 180 3.35 10.11 4.48
N SER A 181 3.59 9.02 5.20
CA SER A 181 2.60 8.39 6.08
C SER A 181 2.56 9.07 7.46
N ASP A 182 1.61 9.98 7.67
CA ASP A 182 1.47 10.79 8.89
C ASP A 182 0.21 10.49 9.72
N GLY A 183 -0.64 9.57 9.28
CA GLY A 183 -1.86 9.18 9.97
C GLY A 183 -2.98 10.23 9.95
N ALA A 184 -2.80 11.40 9.33
CA ALA A 184 -3.78 12.49 9.34
C ALA A 184 -5.13 12.11 8.70
N TRP A 185 -5.12 11.09 7.83
CA TRP A 185 -6.32 10.56 7.19
C TRP A 185 -7.31 9.94 8.18
N SER A 186 -6.85 9.47 9.34
CA SER A 186 -7.71 8.82 10.35
C SER A 186 -8.84 9.74 10.80
N GLY A 187 -8.53 10.98 11.16
CA GLY A 187 -9.54 11.97 11.56
C GLY A 187 -10.54 12.30 10.45
N ILE A 188 -10.13 12.24 9.18
CA ILE A 188 -11.02 12.48 8.03
C ILE A 188 -12.04 11.34 7.90
N VAL A 189 -11.61 10.08 8.03
CA VAL A 189 -12.53 8.93 7.94
C VAL A 189 -13.40 8.80 9.18
N GLU A 190 -12.91 9.18 10.37
CA GLU A 190 -13.71 9.25 11.60
C GLU A 190 -14.85 10.26 11.48
N GLN A 191 -14.59 11.43 10.90
CA GLN A 191 -15.63 12.42 10.61
C GLN A 191 -16.67 11.91 9.60
N ALA A 192 -16.29 10.97 8.73
CA ALA A 192 -17.20 10.26 7.83
C ALA A 192 -17.92 9.08 8.50
N GLY A 193 -17.77 8.88 9.81
CA GLY A 193 -18.48 7.85 10.58
C GLY A 193 -17.78 6.48 10.63
N VAL A 194 -16.55 6.37 10.12
CA VAL A 194 -15.77 5.12 10.20
C VAL A 194 -14.93 5.12 11.48
N ALA A 195 -15.22 4.20 12.39
CA ALA A 195 -14.43 4.06 13.60
C ALA A 195 -12.98 3.65 13.29
N THR A 196 -12.01 4.36 13.88
CA THR A 196 -10.60 3.98 13.81
C THR A 196 -10.03 3.71 15.20
N ALA A 197 -8.98 2.89 15.25
CA ALA A 197 -8.20 2.71 16.47
C ALA A 197 -7.07 3.76 16.49
N PRO A 198 -6.77 4.38 17.65
CA PRO A 198 -5.73 5.40 17.74
C PRO A 198 -4.36 4.80 17.40
N PHE A 199 -3.55 5.54 16.63
CA PHE A 199 -2.19 5.12 16.33
C PHE A 199 -1.34 5.02 17.60
N LYS A 200 -0.62 3.90 17.72
CA LYS A 200 0.37 3.67 18.78
C LYS A 200 1.70 3.23 18.15
N PRO A 201 2.84 3.58 18.76
CA PRO A 201 4.13 3.09 18.28
C PRO A 201 4.24 1.57 18.45
N ALA A 202 4.89 0.92 17.49
CA ALA A 202 5.27 -0.48 17.51
C ALA A 202 6.64 -0.62 16.82
N ASN A 203 7.41 -1.66 17.18
CA ASN A 203 8.80 -1.84 16.72
C ASN A 203 9.69 -0.60 16.99
N CYS A 204 9.55 0.00 18.18
CA CYS A 204 10.33 1.15 18.61
C CYS A 204 11.38 0.75 19.66
N SER A 205 12.39 1.60 19.85
CA SER A 205 13.30 1.52 20.99
C SER A 205 12.58 1.91 22.29
N PHE A 206 13.15 1.52 23.42
CA PHE A 206 12.71 1.95 24.74
C PHE A 206 13.73 2.95 25.31
N GLU A 207 13.24 4.02 25.91
CA GLU A 207 14.07 4.88 26.76
C GLU A 207 14.12 4.28 28.15
N VAL A 208 15.33 4.13 28.69
CA VAL A 208 15.57 3.63 30.04
C VAL A 208 16.32 4.72 30.79
N ASP A 209 15.75 5.18 31.89
CA ASP A 209 16.42 6.06 32.86
C ASP A 209 17.41 5.20 33.67
N TRP A 210 18.62 5.06 33.15
CA TRP A 210 19.70 4.35 33.85
C TRP A 210 20.10 5.16 35.08
N ARG A 211 19.72 4.65 36.26
CA ARG A 211 20.12 5.18 37.57
C ARG A 211 21.23 4.34 38.17
#